data_AF-A0A1M6TZ59-F1
#
_entry.id   AF-A0A1M6TZ59-F1
#
_cell.length_a   1.000
_cell.length_b   1.000
_cell.length_c   1.000
_cell.angle_alpha   90.00
_cell.angle_beta   90.00
_cell.angle_gamma   90.00
#
_symmetry.space_group_name_H-M   'P 1'
#
loop_
_entity.id
_entity.type
_entity.pdbx_description
1 polymer ?
#
loop_
_entity_poly.entity_id
_entity_poly.type
_entity_poly.pdbx_seq_one_letter_code
_entity_poly.pdbx_strand_id
1 'polypeptide(L)'
;MDLPEKLYKYEAFTMQSLLNLKNQVVYFAPPSGFNDPYDCALKADIEEIRPGEIEKFRSIYLTKDWPDNMKRALELKAPGELRPMLMRGARTACEEVVERFIESRGVSCFSEVNDELLMWAHYSDKYQGFCLEFDTNTELFAKAKKVKYVDEMPKLNALSVFTDGERGEVLDLFCTKSNAWKYEREWRVLHSEAGTAYKYPAEALTGVYFGPNIGRDVLEVICLVLKGQNSKVRFWRGERNLSAFKVDFQEFTYTSHLEAQNTDMLT
;
A
#
# COMPACT_ATOMS: atom_id res chain seq x y z
N MET A 1 -6.60 5.49 -15.38
CA MET A 1 -7.69 4.92 -14.59
C MET A 1 -7.84 5.80 -13.39
N ASP A 2 -9.05 6.20 -13.10
CA ASP A 2 -9.36 7.09 -11.99
C ASP A 2 -9.46 6.28 -10.68
N LEU A 3 -9.30 6.97 -9.56
CA LEU A 3 -9.49 6.41 -8.22
C LEU A 3 -10.93 5.87 -8.10
N PRO A 4 -11.14 4.60 -7.73
CA PRO A 4 -12.49 4.06 -7.51
C PRO A 4 -13.20 4.81 -6.40
N GLU A 5 -14.53 4.87 -6.42
CA GLU A 5 -15.32 5.50 -5.36
C GLU A 5 -15.16 4.80 -4.00
N LYS A 6 -14.84 3.49 -4.04
CA LYS A 6 -14.65 2.66 -2.85
C LYS A 6 -13.35 1.89 -2.91
N LEU A 7 -12.69 1.80 -1.76
CA LEU A 7 -11.51 0.96 -1.57
C LEU A 7 -11.67 0.09 -0.32
N TYR A 8 -11.09 -1.10 -0.38
CA TYR A 8 -11.31 -2.17 0.57
C TYR A 8 -10.03 -2.52 1.33
N LYS A 9 -10.10 -2.64 2.66
CA LYS A 9 -8.96 -3.03 3.49
C LYS A 9 -9.27 -4.32 4.23
N TYR A 10 -8.60 -5.39 3.83
CA TYR A 10 -8.69 -6.71 4.46
C TYR A 10 -7.89 -6.74 5.75
N GLU A 11 -8.46 -7.32 6.80
CA GLU A 11 -7.87 -7.41 8.13
C GLU A 11 -8.14 -8.79 8.73
N ALA A 12 -7.09 -9.40 9.30
CA ALA A 12 -7.27 -10.47 10.27
C ALA A 12 -7.83 -9.90 11.58
N PHE A 13 -8.56 -10.71 12.36
CA PHE A 13 -8.98 -10.29 13.69
C PHE A 13 -7.82 -10.40 14.68
N THR A 14 -7.24 -9.25 15.03
CA THR A 14 -6.15 -9.14 16.00
C THR A 14 -6.45 -8.00 16.96
N MET A 15 -5.73 -7.95 18.09
CA MET A 15 -5.84 -6.81 19.00
C MET A 15 -5.51 -5.48 18.29
N GLN A 16 -4.53 -5.48 17.37
CA GLN A 16 -4.15 -4.27 16.65
C GLN A 16 -5.24 -3.83 15.67
N SER A 17 -5.82 -4.75 14.88
CA SER A 17 -6.87 -4.37 13.92
C SER A 17 -8.15 -3.91 14.63
N LEU A 18 -8.49 -4.50 15.78
CA LEU A 18 -9.58 -4.04 16.63
C LEU A 18 -9.33 -2.64 17.23
N LEU A 19 -8.11 -2.38 17.72
CA LEU A 19 -7.72 -1.05 18.21
C LEU A 19 -7.73 -0.02 17.09
N ASN A 20 -7.25 -0.38 15.89
CA ASN A 20 -7.27 0.50 14.73
C ASN A 20 -8.72 0.88 14.37
N LEU A 21 -9.61 -0.11 14.30
CA LEU A 21 -11.03 0.09 14.04
C LEU A 21 -11.68 1.00 15.09
N LYS A 22 -11.49 0.70 16.38
CA LYS A 22 -12.04 1.48 17.50
C LYS A 22 -11.52 2.91 17.54
N ASN A 23 -10.25 3.12 17.24
CA ASN A 23 -9.66 4.46 17.23
C ASN A 23 -9.93 5.22 15.91
N GLN A 24 -10.58 4.56 14.94
CA GLN A 24 -10.81 5.04 13.59
C GLN A 24 -9.52 5.47 12.90
N VAL A 25 -8.51 4.59 12.94
CA VAL A 25 -7.21 4.84 12.32
C VAL A 25 -6.87 3.83 11.24
N VAL A 26 -6.21 4.31 10.19
CA VAL A 26 -5.47 3.50 9.24
C VAL A 26 -4.00 3.53 9.63
N TYR A 27 -3.43 2.35 9.84
CA TYR A 27 -2.01 2.19 10.17
C TYR A 27 -1.17 2.12 8.89
N PHE A 28 0.00 2.76 8.95
CA PHE A 28 0.99 2.77 7.89
C PHE A 28 2.20 1.93 8.30
N ALA A 29 2.24 0.70 7.81
CA ALA A 29 3.28 -0.26 8.16
C ALA A 29 4.60 0.05 7.41
N PRO A 30 5.76 -0.31 7.98
CA PRO A 30 7.00 -0.31 7.22
C PRO A 30 6.96 -1.37 6.11
N PRO A 31 7.43 -1.08 4.87
CA PRO A 31 7.51 -2.04 3.77
C PRO A 31 8.30 -3.31 4.10
N SER A 32 9.23 -3.25 5.06
CA SER A 32 10.01 -4.42 5.51
C SER A 32 9.17 -5.55 6.10
N GLY A 33 7.92 -5.27 6.50
CA GLY A 33 6.98 -6.27 7.01
C GLY A 33 6.11 -6.95 5.94
N PHE A 34 6.32 -6.64 4.65
CA PHE A 34 5.51 -7.23 3.58
C PHE A 34 5.80 -8.71 3.36
N ASN A 35 4.79 -9.44 2.90
CA ASN A 35 4.83 -10.90 2.75
C ASN A 35 5.61 -11.39 1.51
N ASP A 36 5.79 -10.52 0.50
CA ASP A 36 6.57 -10.82 -0.70
C ASP A 36 7.94 -10.13 -0.65
N PRO A 37 9.06 -10.88 -0.70
CA PRO A 37 10.41 -10.30 -0.71
C PRO A 37 10.75 -9.53 -2.00
N TYR A 38 9.91 -9.62 -3.03
CA TYR A 38 10.01 -8.84 -4.27
C TYR A 38 9.05 -7.63 -4.29
N ASP A 39 8.24 -7.45 -3.24
CA ASP A 39 7.34 -6.31 -3.14
C ASP A 39 8.14 -4.98 -3.13
N CYS A 40 7.51 -3.91 -3.61
CA CYS A 40 8.09 -2.58 -3.79
C CYS A 40 9.29 -2.52 -4.77
N ALA A 41 9.54 -3.60 -5.53
CA ALA A 41 10.62 -3.68 -6.51
C ALA A 41 12.00 -3.22 -5.96
N LEU A 42 12.28 -3.53 -4.69
CA LEU A 42 13.42 -2.96 -3.93
C LEU A 42 14.80 -3.37 -4.48
N LYS A 43 14.85 -4.35 -5.38
CA LYS A 43 16.06 -4.83 -6.07
C LYS A 43 16.14 -4.36 -7.53
N ALA A 44 15.37 -3.33 -7.90
CA ALA A 44 15.43 -2.74 -9.23
C ALA A 44 16.87 -2.38 -9.59
N ASP A 45 17.32 -2.87 -10.75
CA ASP A 45 18.63 -2.48 -11.27
C ASP A 45 18.56 -1.11 -11.93
N ILE A 46 19.69 -0.48 -12.21
CA ILE A 46 19.75 0.78 -12.92
C ILE A 46 19.89 0.52 -14.42
N GLU A 47 19.14 1.28 -15.23
CA GLU A 47 19.30 1.32 -16.67
C GLU A 47 20.72 1.68 -17.06
N GLU A 48 21.24 1.03 -18.11
CA GLU A 48 22.56 1.39 -18.61
C GLU A 48 22.56 2.82 -19.16
N ILE A 49 23.45 3.66 -18.61
CA ILE A 49 23.70 5.00 -19.14
C ILE A 49 24.12 4.86 -20.60
N ARG A 50 23.37 5.47 -21.52
CA ARG A 50 23.66 5.43 -22.95
C ARG A 50 24.82 6.38 -23.26
N PRO A 51 25.64 6.12 -24.30
CA PRO A 51 26.77 6.98 -24.65
C PRO A 51 26.40 8.47 -24.82
N GLY A 52 25.23 8.76 -25.39
CA GLY A 52 24.73 10.13 -25.58
C GLY A 52 24.28 10.84 -24.29
N GLU A 53 24.13 10.11 -23.18
CA GLU A 53 23.69 10.67 -21.89
C GLU A 53 24.88 11.02 -20.98
N ILE A 54 26.07 10.51 -21.28
CA ILE A 54 27.26 10.65 -20.42
C ILE A 54 27.58 12.13 -20.15
N GLU A 55 27.44 13.00 -21.16
CA GLU A 55 27.70 14.43 -20.97
C GLU A 55 26.65 15.10 -20.08
N LYS A 56 25.39 14.67 -20.19
CA LYS A 56 24.31 15.12 -19.30
C LYS A 56 24.63 14.72 -17.85
N PHE A 57 25.05 13.49 -17.61
CA PHE A 57 25.52 13.05 -16.30
C PHE A 57 26.71 13.87 -15.82
N ARG A 58 27.73 14.08 -16.67
CA ARG A 58 28.90 14.89 -16.31
C ARG A 58 28.46 16.28 -15.84
N SER A 59 27.59 16.95 -16.59
CA SER A 59 27.10 18.28 -16.22
C SER A 59 26.38 18.30 -14.86
N ILE A 60 25.46 17.34 -14.61
CA ILE A 60 24.75 17.21 -13.34
C ILE A 60 25.73 16.95 -12.19
N TYR A 61 26.70 16.05 -12.36
CA TYR A 61 27.67 15.75 -11.31
C TYR A 61 28.58 16.93 -11.00
N LEU A 62 28.99 17.72 -12.00
CA LEU A 62 29.80 18.92 -11.79
C LEU A 62 29.06 20.01 -11.02
N THR A 63 27.72 20.06 -11.07
CA THR A 63 26.92 20.98 -10.24
C THR A 63 26.82 20.57 -8.77
N LYS A 64 27.16 19.33 -8.42
CA LYS A 64 27.10 18.83 -7.04
C LYS A 64 28.37 19.17 -6.26
N ASP A 65 28.25 19.21 -4.94
CA ASP A 65 29.36 19.52 -4.05
C ASP A 65 30.26 18.30 -3.82
N TRP A 66 31.15 18.06 -4.78
CA TRP A 66 32.17 17.00 -4.72
C TRP A 66 33.57 17.55 -4.44
N PRO A 67 34.44 16.74 -3.82
CA PRO A 67 35.87 17.05 -3.70
C PRO A 67 36.53 17.39 -5.06
N ASP A 68 37.48 18.34 -5.05
CA ASP A 68 38.12 18.86 -6.27
C ASP A 68 38.79 17.79 -7.14
N ASN A 69 39.38 16.77 -6.51
CA ASN A 69 39.98 15.64 -7.21
C ASN A 69 38.94 14.84 -8.01
N MET A 70 37.71 14.74 -7.49
CA MET A 70 36.61 14.07 -8.17
C MET A 70 36.05 14.94 -9.31
N LYS A 71 35.87 16.25 -9.10
CA LYS A 71 35.48 17.18 -10.16
C LYS A 71 36.47 17.18 -11.34
N ARG A 72 37.77 17.28 -11.05
CA ARG A 72 38.83 17.18 -12.08
C ARG A 72 38.80 15.84 -12.81
N ALA A 73 38.57 14.73 -12.11
CA ALA A 73 38.47 13.42 -12.73
C ALA A 73 37.24 13.31 -13.67
N LEU A 74 36.11 13.93 -13.31
CA LEU A 74 34.92 13.99 -14.16
C LEU A 74 35.16 14.83 -15.43
N GLU A 75 35.89 15.95 -15.32
CA GLU A 75 36.22 16.85 -16.43
C GLU A 75 37.21 16.23 -17.43
N LEU A 76 38.25 15.55 -16.94
CA LEU A 76 39.38 15.11 -17.76
C LEU A 76 39.17 13.75 -18.43
N LYS A 77 38.29 12.90 -17.90
CA LYS A 77 38.09 11.53 -18.41
C LYS A 77 37.23 11.50 -19.66
N ALA A 78 37.65 10.71 -20.66
CA ALA A 78 36.84 10.42 -21.83
C ALA A 78 35.54 9.69 -21.45
N PRO A 79 34.45 9.84 -22.23
CA PRO A 79 33.15 9.23 -21.92
C PRO A 79 33.20 7.72 -21.65
N GLY A 80 34.00 6.98 -22.41
CA GLY A 80 34.15 5.53 -22.25
C GLY A 80 34.76 5.12 -20.90
N GLU A 81 35.66 5.93 -20.33
CA GLU A 81 36.23 5.70 -19.00
C GLU A 81 35.30 6.18 -17.88
N LEU A 82 34.47 7.18 -18.19
CA LEU A 82 33.56 7.80 -17.23
C LEU A 82 32.33 6.93 -16.97
N ARG A 83 31.83 6.25 -18.01
CA ARG A 83 30.60 5.43 -17.93
C ARG A 83 30.64 4.38 -16.80
N PRO A 84 31.67 3.54 -16.62
CA PRO A 84 31.71 2.57 -15.52
C PRO A 84 31.75 3.24 -14.14
N MET A 85 32.39 4.41 -14.03
CA MET A 85 32.46 5.15 -12.76
C MET A 85 31.08 5.74 -12.40
N LEU A 86 30.40 6.35 -13.36
CA LEU A 86 29.04 6.88 -13.19
C LEU A 86 28.05 5.76 -12.86
N MET A 87 28.12 4.62 -13.55
CA MET A 87 27.25 3.47 -13.27
C MET A 87 27.43 2.94 -11.84
N ARG A 88 28.68 2.86 -11.34
CA ARG A 88 28.91 2.45 -9.94
C ARG A 88 28.34 3.46 -8.96
N GLY A 89 28.60 4.74 -9.18
CA GLY A 89 28.03 5.81 -8.35
C GLY A 89 26.50 5.82 -8.34
N ALA A 90 25.89 5.57 -9.51
CA ALA A 90 24.44 5.41 -9.66
C ALA A 90 23.90 4.29 -8.79
N ARG A 91 24.50 3.10 -8.87
CA ARG A 91 24.07 1.92 -8.12
C ARG A 91 24.10 2.17 -6.62
N THR A 92 25.21 2.69 -6.11
CA THR A 92 25.34 3.02 -4.68
C THR A 92 24.35 4.08 -4.23
N ALA A 93 24.18 5.17 -5.00
CA ALA A 93 23.23 6.22 -4.64
C ALA A 93 21.78 5.71 -4.65
N CYS A 94 21.43 4.84 -5.61
CA CYS A 94 20.12 4.22 -5.68
C CYS A 94 19.84 3.31 -4.49
N GLU A 95 20.79 2.42 -4.16
CA GLU A 95 20.71 1.53 -3.00
C GLU A 95 20.43 2.34 -1.72
N GLU A 96 21.19 3.40 -1.47
CA GLU A 96 21.00 4.26 -0.30
C GLU A 96 19.66 5.01 -0.28
N VAL A 97 19.15 5.43 -1.45
CA VAL A 97 17.85 6.10 -1.55
C VAL A 97 16.73 5.11 -1.29
N VAL A 98 16.78 3.94 -1.91
CA VAL A 98 15.77 2.88 -1.73
C VAL A 98 15.74 2.42 -0.27
N GLU A 99 16.91 2.16 0.33
CA GLU A 99 17.03 1.76 1.75
C GLU A 99 16.44 2.80 2.69
N ARG A 100 16.84 4.09 2.55
CA ARG A 100 16.27 5.19 3.34
C ARG A 100 14.75 5.30 3.18
N PHE A 101 14.23 5.08 1.97
CA PHE A 101 12.79 5.11 1.76
C PHE A 101 12.09 3.90 2.41
N ILE A 102 12.65 2.69 2.37
CA ILE A 102 12.07 1.51 3.05
C ILE A 102 12.00 1.74 4.56
N GLU A 103 13.08 2.26 5.15
CA GLU A 103 13.15 2.44 6.61
C GLU A 103 12.22 3.54 7.11
N SER A 104 12.00 4.58 6.30
CA SER A 104 11.24 5.77 6.72
C SER A 104 9.78 5.75 6.28
N ARG A 105 9.41 5.14 5.16
CA ARG A 105 8.05 5.30 4.62
C ARG A 105 7.06 4.34 5.25
N GLY A 106 5.90 4.88 5.58
CA GLY A 106 4.76 4.08 5.96
C GLY A 106 3.87 3.79 4.75
N VAL A 107 3.35 2.56 4.66
CA VAL A 107 2.46 2.14 3.57
C VAL A 107 1.19 1.54 4.15
N SER A 108 0.04 1.93 3.60
CA SER A 108 -1.22 1.25 3.83
C SER A 108 -1.82 0.78 2.51
N CYS A 109 -2.20 -0.49 2.46
CA CYS A 109 -2.64 -1.17 1.26
C CYS A 109 -4.15 -1.40 1.29
N PHE A 110 -4.77 -1.19 0.13
CA PHE A 110 -6.19 -1.34 -0.13
C PHE A 110 -6.41 -2.10 -1.45
N SER A 111 -7.61 -2.61 -1.66
CA SER A 111 -8.02 -3.32 -2.87
C SER A 111 -9.21 -2.64 -3.54
N GLU A 112 -9.32 -2.77 -4.85
CA GLU A 112 -10.53 -2.40 -5.61
C GLU A 112 -11.69 -3.38 -5.39
N VAL A 113 -11.43 -4.57 -4.84
CA VAL A 113 -12.42 -5.64 -4.71
C VAL A 113 -12.51 -6.16 -3.28
N ASN A 114 -13.69 -6.66 -2.93
CA ASN A 114 -13.98 -7.28 -1.65
C ASN A 114 -14.35 -8.77 -1.77
N ASP A 115 -14.49 -9.33 -2.98
CA ASP A 115 -15.01 -10.68 -3.23
C ASP A 115 -13.95 -11.70 -3.70
N GLU A 116 -12.70 -11.27 -3.89
CA GLU A 116 -11.60 -12.09 -4.38
C GLU A 116 -11.14 -13.14 -3.35
N LEU A 117 -11.16 -14.42 -3.72
CA LEU A 117 -10.86 -15.54 -2.83
C LEU A 117 -9.44 -15.48 -2.25
N LEU A 118 -8.46 -15.15 -3.10
CA LEU A 118 -7.06 -15.10 -2.66
C LEU A 118 -6.82 -13.96 -1.66
N MET A 119 -7.58 -12.86 -1.77
CA MET A 119 -7.53 -11.78 -0.78
C MET A 119 -8.00 -12.27 0.60
N TRP A 120 -9.14 -12.98 0.65
CA TRP A 120 -9.64 -13.56 1.90
C TRP A 120 -8.73 -14.69 2.44
N ALA A 121 -8.06 -15.43 1.57
CA ALA A 121 -7.13 -16.47 1.99
C ALA A 121 -5.88 -15.90 2.67
N HIS A 122 -5.31 -14.83 2.11
CA HIS A 122 -4.03 -14.26 2.56
C HIS A 122 -4.16 -13.19 3.63
N TYR A 123 -5.15 -12.29 3.52
CA TYR A 123 -5.18 -11.05 4.28
C TYR A 123 -6.27 -10.98 5.36
N SER A 124 -7.15 -11.98 5.44
CA SER A 124 -8.19 -12.06 6.46
C SER A 124 -8.15 -13.38 7.22
N ASP A 125 -6.95 -13.85 7.57
CA ASP A 125 -6.72 -15.08 8.34
C ASP A 125 -7.54 -16.28 7.83
N LYS A 126 -7.36 -16.63 6.54
CA LYS A 126 -8.07 -17.75 5.90
C LYS A 126 -9.59 -17.66 6.05
N TYR A 127 -10.17 -16.54 5.60
CA TYR A 127 -11.62 -16.25 5.62
C TYR A 127 -12.24 -16.05 7.03
N GLN A 128 -11.44 -15.89 8.08
CA GLN A 128 -11.90 -15.68 9.46
C GLN A 128 -11.89 -14.21 9.90
N GLY A 129 -11.29 -13.33 9.09
CA GLY A 129 -11.21 -11.89 9.34
C GLY A 129 -12.38 -11.11 8.76
N PHE A 130 -12.12 -9.83 8.51
CA PHE A 130 -13.10 -8.87 8.00
C PHE A 130 -12.46 -7.94 6.96
N CYS A 131 -13.27 -7.20 6.23
CA CYS A 131 -12.84 -6.25 5.23
C CYS A 131 -13.61 -4.93 5.41
N LEU A 132 -12.88 -3.83 5.48
CA LEU A 132 -13.39 -2.48 5.67
C LEU A 132 -13.58 -1.81 4.32
N GLU A 133 -14.75 -1.22 4.07
CA GLU A 133 -15.04 -0.43 2.89
C GLU A 133 -14.99 1.05 3.20
N PHE A 134 -14.12 1.75 2.47
CA PHE A 134 -13.92 3.18 2.61
C PHE A 134 -14.45 3.93 1.40
N ASP A 135 -15.09 5.07 1.66
CA ASP A 135 -15.29 6.13 0.69
C ASP A 135 -13.97 6.84 0.37
N THR A 136 -13.65 6.93 -0.92
CA THR A 136 -12.38 7.53 -1.36
C THR A 136 -12.42 9.05 -1.47
N ASN A 137 -13.58 9.69 -1.27
CA ASN A 137 -13.72 11.15 -1.25
C ASN A 137 -13.28 11.73 0.10
N THR A 138 -12.07 11.37 0.55
CA THR A 138 -11.46 11.85 1.79
C THR A 138 -9.98 12.13 1.59
N GLU A 139 -9.40 12.97 2.46
CA GLU A 139 -7.98 13.36 2.37
C GLU A 139 -7.03 12.15 2.40
N LEU A 140 -7.40 11.08 3.12
CA LEU A 140 -6.65 9.84 3.19
C LEU A 140 -6.32 9.28 1.80
N PHE A 141 -7.27 9.35 0.86
CA PHE A 141 -7.12 8.75 -0.47
C PHE A 141 -6.73 9.77 -1.56
N ALA A 142 -6.55 11.05 -1.21
CA ALA A 142 -6.17 12.10 -2.16
C ALA A 142 -4.85 11.83 -2.90
N LYS A 143 -3.97 11.03 -2.29
CA LYS A 143 -2.68 10.60 -2.87
C LYS A 143 -2.58 9.08 -3.02
N ALA A 144 -3.72 8.38 -3.05
CA ALA A 144 -3.72 6.95 -3.29
C ALA A 144 -3.16 6.66 -4.69
N LYS A 145 -2.24 5.69 -4.77
CA LYS A 145 -1.60 5.26 -6.01
C LYS A 145 -1.99 3.83 -6.33
N LYS A 146 -2.39 3.59 -7.57
CA LYS A 146 -2.64 2.24 -8.07
C LYS A 146 -1.31 1.50 -8.22
N VAL A 147 -1.28 0.24 -7.78
CA VAL A 147 -0.13 -0.64 -7.98
C VAL A 147 -0.05 -1.10 -9.43
N LYS A 148 1.15 -0.98 -10.01
CA LYS A 148 1.51 -1.48 -11.33
C LYS A 148 2.04 -2.90 -11.21
N TYR A 149 1.43 -3.80 -11.96
CA TYR A 149 1.85 -5.19 -12.00
C TYR A 149 2.72 -5.48 -13.23
N VAL A 150 3.86 -6.14 -13.01
CA VAL A 150 4.87 -6.43 -14.04
C VAL A 150 5.42 -7.86 -13.89
N ASP A 151 5.88 -8.45 -14.98
CA ASP A 151 6.59 -9.75 -14.97
C ASP A 151 8.09 -9.58 -14.73
N GLU A 152 8.66 -8.50 -15.27
CA GLU A 152 10.08 -8.20 -15.16
C GLU A 152 10.30 -7.04 -14.18
N MET A 153 11.34 -7.17 -13.35
CA MET A 153 11.74 -6.12 -12.41
C MET A 153 12.06 -4.84 -13.20
N PRO A 154 11.42 -3.70 -12.89
CA PRO A 154 11.72 -2.45 -13.58
C PRO A 154 13.17 -2.07 -13.33
N LYS A 155 13.75 -1.34 -14.30
CA LYS A 155 15.02 -0.68 -14.10
C LYS A 155 14.80 0.80 -13.85
N LEU A 156 15.55 1.37 -12.92
CA LEU A 156 15.51 2.80 -12.64
C LEU A 156 16.38 3.57 -13.62
N ASN A 157 15.89 4.72 -14.08
CA ASN A 157 16.74 5.58 -14.88
C ASN A 157 17.85 6.16 -14.00
N ALA A 158 19.12 6.02 -14.42
CA ALA A 158 20.23 6.54 -13.64
C ALA A 158 20.11 8.05 -13.37
N LEU A 159 19.46 8.84 -14.24
CA LEU A 159 19.31 10.29 -14.06
C LEU A 159 18.33 10.63 -12.93
N SER A 160 17.23 9.87 -12.81
CA SER A 160 16.16 10.15 -11.84
C SER A 160 16.64 10.00 -10.40
N VAL A 161 17.58 9.07 -10.16
CA VAL A 161 18.25 8.88 -8.87
C VAL A 161 19.05 10.13 -8.44
N PHE A 162 19.57 10.91 -9.40
CA PHE A 162 20.47 12.02 -9.13
C PHE A 162 19.84 13.40 -9.17
N THR A 163 18.69 13.55 -9.81
CA THR A 163 17.94 14.80 -9.80
C THR A 163 16.97 14.80 -8.61
N ASP A 164 17.21 15.70 -7.64
CA ASP A 164 16.40 15.81 -6.41
C ASP A 164 14.88 15.98 -6.66
N GLY A 165 14.49 16.38 -7.87
CA GLY A 165 13.10 16.59 -8.28
C GLY A 165 12.34 15.34 -8.76
N GLU A 166 13.01 14.22 -9.06
CA GLU A 166 12.39 13.04 -9.69
C GLU A 166 12.21 11.86 -8.72
N ARG A 167 11.82 12.14 -7.47
CA ARG A 167 11.38 11.10 -6.49
C ARG A 167 10.15 10.30 -6.97
N GLY A 168 9.55 10.66 -8.10
CA GLY A 168 8.43 9.96 -8.73
C GLY A 168 8.74 8.51 -9.05
N GLU A 169 9.88 8.23 -9.70
CA GLU A 169 10.23 6.86 -10.10
C GLU A 169 10.46 5.94 -8.89
N VAL A 170 11.13 6.45 -7.84
CA VAL A 170 11.31 5.72 -6.59
C VAL A 170 9.95 5.43 -5.95
N LEU A 171 9.03 6.41 -5.91
CA LEU A 171 7.67 6.19 -5.41
C LEU A 171 6.87 5.20 -6.27
N ASP A 172 7.16 5.11 -7.56
CA ASP A 172 6.53 4.15 -8.48
C ASP A 172 7.06 2.73 -8.27
N LEU A 173 8.31 2.56 -7.83
CA LEU A 173 8.80 1.25 -7.34
C LEU A 173 7.99 0.75 -6.15
N PHE A 174 7.71 1.63 -5.16
CA PHE A 174 6.83 1.29 -4.03
C PHE A 174 5.39 0.95 -4.45
N CYS A 175 5.01 1.29 -5.67
CA CYS A 175 3.73 0.92 -6.27
C CYS A 175 3.92 -0.07 -7.42
N THR A 176 4.98 -0.88 -7.41
CA THR A 176 5.22 -1.94 -8.40
C THR A 176 5.27 -3.30 -7.71
N LYS A 177 4.57 -4.28 -8.28
CA LYS A 177 4.48 -5.65 -7.75
C LYS A 177 4.51 -6.67 -8.88
N SER A 178 4.85 -7.92 -8.56
CA SER A 178 4.80 -9.01 -9.55
C SER A 178 3.37 -9.26 -10.03
N ASN A 179 3.22 -9.54 -11.33
CA ASN A 179 1.95 -9.97 -11.94
C ASN A 179 1.29 -11.17 -11.25
N ALA A 180 2.07 -12.00 -10.52
CA ALA A 180 1.53 -13.09 -9.71
C ALA A 180 0.50 -12.61 -8.66
N TRP A 181 0.59 -11.35 -8.22
CA TRP A 181 -0.30 -10.73 -7.23
C TRP A 181 -1.35 -9.81 -7.85
N LYS A 182 -1.52 -9.82 -9.17
CA LYS A 182 -2.45 -8.92 -9.88
C LYS A 182 -3.91 -9.05 -9.42
N TYR A 183 -4.27 -10.20 -8.85
CA TYR A 183 -5.61 -10.42 -8.28
C TYR A 183 -5.94 -9.45 -7.14
N GLU A 184 -4.94 -8.89 -6.45
CA GLU A 184 -5.17 -7.96 -5.34
C GLU A 184 -5.79 -6.63 -5.76
N ARG A 185 -5.57 -6.22 -7.03
CA ARG A 185 -6.03 -4.92 -7.57
C ARG A 185 -5.71 -3.78 -6.59
N GLU A 186 -4.44 -3.72 -6.21
CA GLU A 186 -3.99 -2.98 -5.04
C GLU A 186 -3.88 -1.47 -5.29
N TRP A 187 -4.23 -0.70 -4.27
CA TRP A 187 -3.96 0.72 -4.13
C TRP A 187 -3.18 0.97 -2.84
N ARG A 188 -2.18 1.84 -2.90
CA ARG A 188 -1.33 2.21 -1.76
C ARG A 188 -1.50 3.68 -1.41
N VAL A 189 -1.60 3.95 -0.11
CA VAL A 189 -1.41 5.30 0.43
C VAL A 189 -0.06 5.31 1.14
N LEU A 190 0.75 6.33 0.86
CA LEU A 190 2.12 6.45 1.37
C LEU A 190 2.20 7.59 2.41
N HIS A 191 2.81 7.30 3.55
CA HIS A 191 3.14 8.27 4.59
C HIS A 191 4.66 8.50 4.65
N SER A 192 5.09 9.69 5.08
CA SER A 192 6.52 10.02 5.19
C SER A 192 7.25 9.32 6.31
N GLU A 193 6.50 8.78 7.27
CA GLU A 193 6.99 8.09 8.45
C GLU A 193 6.25 6.75 8.59
N ALA A 194 6.99 5.67 8.79
CA ALA A 194 6.47 4.35 9.06
C ALA A 194 6.00 4.23 10.52
N GLY A 195 5.09 3.30 10.77
CA GLY A 195 4.57 3.04 12.11
C GLY A 195 3.59 4.10 12.62
N THR A 196 3.12 4.98 11.75
CA THR A 196 2.14 6.00 12.09
C THR A 196 0.71 5.50 11.89
N ALA A 197 -0.21 6.21 12.54
CA ALA A 197 -1.64 5.97 12.43
C ALA A 197 -2.32 7.27 11.99
N TYR A 198 -3.11 7.21 10.91
CA TYR A 198 -3.90 8.34 10.44
C TYR A 198 -5.35 8.16 10.88
N LYS A 199 -5.92 9.14 11.58
CA LYS A 199 -7.32 9.12 11.99
C LYS A 199 -8.21 9.55 10.83
N TYR A 200 -9.05 8.65 10.34
CA TYR A 200 -10.00 8.93 9.27
C TYR A 200 -11.33 9.45 9.84
N PRO A 201 -12.07 10.29 9.08
CA PRO A 201 -13.38 10.77 9.52
C PRO A 201 -14.38 9.60 9.57
N ALA A 202 -15.30 9.60 10.54
CA ALA A 202 -16.17 8.45 10.83
C ALA A 202 -17.01 8.01 9.62
N GLU A 203 -17.42 8.97 8.80
CA GLU A 203 -18.16 8.79 7.57
C GLU A 203 -17.36 8.17 6.42
N ALA A 204 -16.03 8.16 6.50
CA ALA A 204 -15.18 7.52 5.50
C ALA A 204 -15.40 6.01 5.47
N LEU A 205 -15.62 5.38 6.64
CA LEU A 205 -15.94 3.96 6.71
C LEU A 205 -17.44 3.80 6.41
N THR A 206 -17.78 3.14 5.30
CA THR A 206 -19.17 2.99 4.84
C THR A 206 -19.71 1.57 4.96
N GLY A 207 -18.84 0.59 5.08
CA GLY A 207 -19.25 -0.81 5.19
C GLY A 207 -18.19 -1.70 5.85
N VAL A 208 -18.65 -2.80 6.43
CA VAL A 208 -17.78 -3.90 6.89
C VAL A 208 -18.33 -5.21 6.37
N TYR A 209 -17.43 -5.98 5.77
CA TYR A 209 -17.68 -7.28 5.19
C TYR A 209 -17.01 -8.34 6.05
N PHE A 210 -17.76 -9.36 6.44
CA PHE A 210 -17.27 -10.41 7.30
C PHE A 210 -16.91 -11.66 6.51
N GLY A 211 -15.78 -12.27 6.83
CA GLY A 211 -15.32 -13.48 6.18
C GLY A 211 -16.28 -14.65 6.40
N PRO A 212 -16.41 -15.59 5.44
CA PRO A 212 -17.29 -16.75 5.55
C PRO A 212 -17.14 -17.62 6.80
N ASN A 213 -15.95 -17.60 7.41
CA ASN A 213 -15.63 -18.43 8.58
C ASN A 213 -15.44 -17.60 9.86
N ILE A 214 -15.86 -16.32 9.88
CA ILE A 214 -15.71 -15.50 11.07
C ILE A 214 -16.48 -16.10 12.27
N GLY A 215 -15.87 -16.03 13.46
CA GLY A 215 -16.54 -16.38 14.71
C GLY A 215 -17.69 -15.42 15.00
N ARG A 216 -18.80 -15.93 15.56
CA ARG A 216 -19.97 -15.13 15.90
C ARG A 216 -19.66 -14.08 16.97
N ASP A 217 -18.86 -14.45 17.96
CA ASP A 217 -18.31 -13.60 19.01
C ASP A 217 -17.46 -12.46 18.45
N VAL A 218 -16.57 -12.76 17.50
CA VAL A 218 -15.74 -11.76 16.81
C VAL A 218 -16.60 -10.78 16.01
N LEU A 219 -17.54 -11.30 15.22
CA LEU A 219 -18.50 -10.48 14.47
C LEU A 219 -19.27 -9.55 15.41
N GLU A 220 -19.77 -10.07 16.53
CA GLU A 220 -20.53 -9.31 17.52
C GLU A 220 -19.71 -8.18 18.13
N VAL A 221 -18.46 -8.44 18.52
CA VAL A 221 -17.53 -7.43 19.02
C VAL A 221 -17.34 -6.29 18.00
N ILE A 222 -17.10 -6.62 16.73
CA ILE A 222 -16.91 -5.62 15.67
C ILE A 222 -18.19 -4.80 15.48
N CYS A 223 -19.36 -5.46 15.42
CA CYS A 223 -20.64 -4.77 15.26
C CYS A 223 -20.94 -3.83 16.43
N LEU A 224 -20.64 -4.22 17.67
CA LEU A 224 -20.81 -3.39 18.86
C LEU A 224 -19.91 -2.15 18.84
N VAL A 225 -18.63 -2.31 18.48
CA VAL A 225 -17.70 -1.18 18.31
C VAL A 225 -18.24 -0.19 17.28
N LEU A 226 -18.64 -0.69 16.11
CA LEU A 226 -19.10 0.15 15.01
C LEU A 226 -20.45 0.80 15.27
N LYS A 227 -21.41 0.13 15.92
CA LYS A 227 -22.64 0.78 16.37
C LYS A 227 -22.38 1.94 17.34
N GLY A 228 -21.38 1.79 18.20
CA GLY A 228 -21.01 2.80 19.19
C GLY A 228 -20.38 4.07 18.60
N GLN A 229 -19.81 4.01 17.39
CA GLN A 229 -19.02 5.13 16.85
C GLN A 229 -19.29 5.47 15.35
N ASN A 230 -19.93 4.58 14.59
CA ASN A 230 -20.20 4.68 13.14
C ASN A 230 -21.65 4.22 12.81
N SER A 231 -22.66 5.01 13.16
CA SER A 231 -24.07 4.62 12.99
C SER A 231 -24.54 4.35 11.55
N LYS A 232 -23.77 4.79 10.55
CA LYS A 232 -24.10 4.63 9.12
C LYS A 232 -23.38 3.45 8.44
N VAL A 233 -22.47 2.76 9.15
CA VAL A 233 -21.75 1.62 8.58
C VAL A 233 -22.70 0.46 8.36
N ARG A 234 -22.68 -0.10 7.15
CA ARG A 234 -23.46 -1.28 6.77
C ARG A 234 -22.69 -2.56 7.06
N PHE A 235 -23.39 -3.62 7.43
CA PHE A 235 -22.79 -4.91 7.76
C PHE A 235 -23.15 -5.96 6.71
N TRP A 236 -22.14 -6.69 6.26
CA TRP A 236 -22.27 -7.68 5.21
C TRP A 236 -21.70 -9.02 5.66
N ARG A 237 -22.49 -10.08 5.55
CA ARG A 237 -22.04 -11.44 5.85
C ARG A 237 -21.57 -12.12 4.57
N GLY A 238 -20.35 -12.63 4.58
CA GLY A 238 -19.77 -13.37 3.47
C GLY A 238 -20.18 -14.84 3.46
N GLU A 239 -20.41 -15.38 2.27
CA GLU A 239 -20.61 -16.80 2.02
C GLU A 239 -19.82 -17.21 0.76
N ARG A 240 -19.27 -18.43 0.74
CA ARG A 240 -18.56 -18.92 -0.45
C ARG A 240 -19.57 -19.22 -1.55
N ASN A 241 -19.35 -18.66 -2.74
CA ASN A 241 -20.19 -18.97 -3.88
C ASN A 241 -19.98 -20.44 -4.32
N LEU A 242 -21.07 -21.16 -4.58
CA LEU A 242 -21.03 -22.58 -4.95
C LEU A 242 -20.76 -22.84 -6.45
N SER A 243 -20.83 -21.79 -7.26
CA SER A 243 -20.78 -21.85 -8.73
C SER A 243 -19.65 -21.01 -9.35
N ALA A 244 -18.98 -20.17 -8.55
CA ALA A 244 -17.92 -19.26 -8.99
C ALA A 244 -16.85 -19.12 -7.90
N PHE A 245 -15.62 -18.82 -8.31
CA PHE A 245 -14.48 -18.62 -7.40
C PHE A 245 -14.51 -17.21 -6.78
N LYS A 246 -15.49 -16.95 -5.90
CA LYS A 246 -15.66 -15.67 -5.19
C LYS A 246 -16.40 -15.83 -3.86
N VAL A 247 -16.42 -14.75 -3.07
CA VAL A 247 -17.28 -14.60 -1.90
C VAL A 247 -18.51 -13.77 -2.27
N ASP A 248 -19.71 -14.25 -1.96
CA ASP A 248 -20.94 -13.46 -2.04
C ASP A 248 -21.22 -12.79 -0.70
N PHE A 249 -21.89 -11.64 -0.74
CA PHE A 249 -22.20 -10.88 0.46
C PHE A 249 -23.69 -10.57 0.56
N GLN A 250 -24.24 -10.78 1.75
CA GLN A 250 -25.60 -10.39 2.10
C GLN A 250 -25.57 -9.34 3.21
N GLU A 251 -26.23 -8.20 2.97
CA GLU A 251 -26.39 -7.16 3.98
C GLU A 251 -27.30 -7.66 5.12
N PHE A 252 -26.97 -7.31 6.36
CA PHE A 252 -27.80 -7.60 7.52
C PHE A 252 -27.79 -6.46 8.53
N THR A 253 -28.85 -6.40 9.34
CA THR A 253 -28.93 -5.50 10.48
C THR A 253 -28.48 -6.25 11.74
N TYR A 254 -27.51 -5.69 12.44
CA TYR A 254 -27.14 -6.16 13.77
C TYR A 254 -28.02 -5.49 14.83
N THR A 255 -28.53 -6.25 15.79
CA THR A 255 -29.23 -5.76 16.97
C THR A 255 -28.56 -6.36 18.19
N SER A 256 -28.08 -5.51 19.09
CA SER A 256 -27.45 -5.98 20.34
C SER A 256 -28.48 -6.61 21.27
N HIS A 257 -28.02 -7.47 22.19
CA HIS A 257 -28.89 -8.09 23.18
C HIS A 257 -29.72 -7.08 23.98
N LEU A 258 -29.10 -5.96 24.39
CA LEU A 258 -29.78 -4.91 25.15
C LEU A 258 -30.84 -4.18 24.31
N GLU A 259 -30.57 -3.92 23.02
CA GLU A 259 -31.56 -3.31 22.11
C GLU A 259 -32.74 -4.26 21.87
N ALA A 260 -32.49 -5.55 21.70
CA ALA A 260 -33.54 -6.56 21.51
C ALA A 260 -34.47 -6.63 22.73
N GLN A 261 -33.91 -6.70 23.95
CA GLN A 261 -34.69 -6.71 25.19
C GLN A 261 -35.57 -5.47 25.36
N ASN A 262 -35.06 -4.30 25.00
CA ASN A 262 -35.83 -3.05 25.08
C ASN A 262 -36.98 -2.99 24.06
N THR A 263 -36.82 -3.66 22.91
CA THR A 263 -37.85 -3.70 21.86
C THR A 263 -39.00 -4.65 22.26
N ASP A 264 -38.68 -5.80 22.85
CA ASP A 264 -39.67 -6.77 23.33
C ASP A 264 -40.49 -6.26 24.54
N MET A 265 -39.96 -5.31 25.31
CA MET A 265 -40.71 -4.65 26.40
C MET A 265 -41.69 -3.57 25.92
N LEU A 266 -41.63 -3.16 24.65
CA LEU A 266 -42.48 -2.12 24.05
C LEU A 266 -43.62 -2.69 23.17
N THR A 267 -43.67 -4.02 22.98
CA THR A 267 -44.71 -4.77 22.26
C THR A 267 -45.63 -5.50 23.22
#